data_AF-A0A3D3NR88-F1
#
_entry.id   AF-A0A3D3NR88-F1
#
_cell.length_a   1.000
_cell.length_b   1.000
_cell.length_c   1.000
_cell.angle_alpha   90.00
_cell.angle_beta   90.00
_cell.angle_gamma   90.00
#
_symmetry.space_group_name_H-M   'P 1'
#
loop_
_entity.id
_entity.type
_entity.pdbx_description
1 polymer ?
#
loop_
_entity_poly.entity_id
_entity_poly.type
_entity_poly.pdbx_seq_one_letter_code
_entity_poly.pdbx_strand_id
1 'polypeptide(L)'
;MSKRLFLLDGMALLYRAHFAFIKNPVRTSDGVNTSALYGFANTLLDILKNQQPTHLAVVLDTAAPTPRHEIFPEYKAQREEMPEDIAGAIPQIHRLCAAMRIPLLTRDGYEADDI
;
A
#
# COMPACT_ATOMS: atom_id res chain seq x y z
N MET A 1 -17.81 -23.55 -1.72
CA MET A 1 -17.60 -22.09 -1.62
C MET A 1 -17.06 -21.58 -2.94
N SER A 2 -17.53 -20.42 -3.41
CA SER A 2 -17.00 -19.78 -4.62
C SER A 2 -15.59 -19.23 -4.35
N LYS A 3 -14.65 -19.48 -5.27
CA LYS A 3 -13.29 -18.93 -5.18
C LYS A 3 -13.36 -17.43 -5.47
N ARG A 4 -12.84 -16.63 -4.55
CA ARG A 4 -12.70 -15.17 -4.67
C ARG A 4 -11.26 -14.76 -4.41
N LEU A 5 -10.69 -14.01 -5.35
CA LEU A 5 -9.36 -13.42 -5.28
C LEU A 5 -9.50 -11.92 -5.02
N PHE A 6 -8.72 -11.41 -4.06
CA PHE A 6 -8.61 -10.01 -3.75
C PHE A 6 -7.19 -9.55 -4.05
N LEU A 7 -7.05 -8.57 -4.93
CA LEU A 7 -5.80 -7.88 -5.22
C LEU A 7 -5.94 -6.46 -4.67
N LEU A 8 -5.11 -6.11 -3.70
CA LEU A 8 -5.20 -4.84 -3.01
C LEU A 8 -4.07 -3.92 -3.47
N ASP A 9 -4.42 -2.76 -4.02
CA ASP A 9 -3.47 -1.67 -4.23
C ASP A 9 -3.02 -1.13 -2.86
N GLY A 10 -1.78 -1.44 -2.49
CA GLY A 10 -1.21 -1.03 -1.22
C GLY A 10 -0.88 0.46 -1.14
N MET A 11 -0.56 1.10 -2.26
CA MET A 11 -0.29 2.54 -2.29
C MET A 11 -1.57 3.33 -2.04
N ALA A 12 -2.67 2.99 -2.73
CA ALA A 12 -3.97 3.62 -2.48
C ALA A 12 -4.46 3.42 -1.04
N LEU A 13 -4.20 2.26 -0.43
CA LEU A 13 -4.53 2.02 0.97
C LEU A 13 -3.67 2.86 1.93
N LEU A 14 -2.37 2.99 1.68
CA LEU A 14 -1.46 3.83 2.46
C LEU A 14 -1.86 5.31 2.43
N TYR A 15 -2.11 5.87 1.25
CA TYR A 15 -2.53 7.27 1.11
C TYR A 15 -3.85 7.53 1.82
N ARG A 16 -4.83 6.63 1.67
CA ARG A 16 -6.12 6.73 2.36
C ARG A 16 -5.94 6.74 3.87
N ALA A 17 -5.09 5.85 4.40
CA ALA A 17 -4.78 5.79 5.82
C ALA A 17 -4.06 7.05 6.31
N HIS A 18 -3.05 7.52 5.57
CA HIS A 18 -2.31 8.74 5.91
C HIS A 18 -3.25 9.94 6.06
N PHE A 19 -4.09 10.22 5.06
CA PHE A 19 -5.00 11.36 5.11
C PHE A 19 -6.12 11.22 6.13
N ALA A 20 -6.57 9.99 6.43
CA ALA A 20 -7.56 9.75 7.48
C ALA A 20 -7.03 10.15 8.88
N PHE A 21 -5.73 9.98 9.12
CA PHE A 21 -5.10 10.22 10.42
C PHE A 21 -4.23 11.47 10.47
N ILE A 22 -4.14 12.27 9.39
CA ILE A 22 -3.25 13.44 9.34
C ILE A 22 -3.52 14.46 10.46
N LYS A 23 -4.78 14.62 10.87
CA LYS A 23 -5.17 15.52 11.98
C LYS A 23 -4.91 14.94 13.36
N ASN A 24 -4.90 13.61 13.47
CA ASN A 24 -4.75 12.86 14.73
C ASN A 24 -3.80 11.67 14.50
N PRO A 25 -2.49 11.94 14.35
CA PRO A 25 -1.53 10.90 13.97
C PRO A 25 -1.38 9.86 15.08
N VAL A 26 -1.32 8.60 14.69
CA VAL A 26 -1.00 7.48 15.58
C VAL A 26 0.51 7.36 15.65
N ARG A 27 1.06 7.40 16.86
CA ARG A 27 2.50 7.30 17.11
C ARG A 27 2.82 6.22 18.13
N THR A 28 4.00 5.62 18.00
CA THR A 28 4.57 4.73 19.01
C THR A 28 5.09 5.53 20.21
N SER A 29 5.47 4.85 21.28
CA SER A 29 6.00 5.47 22.51
C SER A 29 7.33 6.20 22.30
N ASP A 30 8.11 5.80 21.30
CA ASP A 30 9.33 6.45 20.83
C ASP A 30 9.07 7.55 19.78
N GLY A 31 7.81 7.87 19.49
CA GLY A 31 7.39 9.02 18.68
C GLY A 31 7.28 8.78 17.17
N VAL A 32 7.56 7.56 16.70
CA VAL A 32 7.48 7.19 15.28
C VAL A 32 6.03 7.22 14.81
N ASN A 33 5.77 7.90 13.69
CA ASN A 33 4.43 7.95 13.10
C ASN A 33 4.10 6.61 12.42
N THR A 34 3.02 5.97 12.86
CA THR A 34 2.54 4.69 12.34
C THR A 34 1.14 4.80 11.73
N SER A 35 0.66 6.02 11.48
CA SER A 35 -0.71 6.28 11.01
C SER A 35 -1.07 5.51 9.73
N ALA A 36 -0.21 5.57 8.72
CA ALA A 36 -0.44 4.90 7.44
C ALA A 36 -0.45 3.36 7.60
N LEU A 37 0.52 2.82 8.36
CA LEU A 37 0.61 1.39 8.65
C LEU A 37 -0.59 0.90 9.46
N TYR A 38 -1.02 1.66 10.47
CA TYR A 38 -2.15 1.35 11.33
C TYR A 38 -3.46 1.28 10.54
N GLY A 39 -3.74 2.30 9.71
CA GLY A 39 -4.92 2.30 8.85
C GLY A 39 -4.90 1.19 7.80
N PHE A 40 -3.74 0.91 7.21
CA PHE A 40 -3.56 -0.21 6.29
C PHE A 40 -3.88 -1.56 6.97
N ALA A 41 -3.30 -1.82 8.14
CA ALA A 41 -3.52 -3.06 8.88
C ALA A 41 -5.01 -3.24 9.26
N ASN A 42 -5.67 -2.17 9.73
CA ASN A 42 -7.09 -2.22 10.04
C ASN A 42 -7.94 -2.55 8.81
N THR A 43 -7.65 -1.94 7.66
CA THR A 43 -8.38 -2.22 6.42
C THR A 43 -8.18 -3.67 5.98
N LEU A 44 -6.96 -4.19 6.11
CA LEU A 44 -6.64 -5.57 5.76
C LEU A 44 -7.38 -6.57 6.66
N LEU A 45 -7.38 -6.33 7.98
CA LEU A 45 -8.12 -7.14 8.95
C LEU A 45 -9.64 -7.12 8.69
N ASP A 46 -10.19 -5.95 8.34
CA ASP A 46 -11.60 -5.80 8.01
C ASP A 46 -11.99 -6.62 6.77
N ILE A 47 -11.17 -6.56 5.70
CA ILE A 47 -11.35 -7.37 4.49
C ILE A 47 -11.32 -8.86 4.82
N LEU A 48 -10.30 -9.32 5.57
CA LEU A 48 -10.19 -10.73 5.94
C LEU A 48 -11.42 -11.22 6.73
N LYS A 49 -11.91 -10.41 7.66
CA LYS A 49 -13.05 -10.74 8.52
C LYS A 49 -14.38 -10.72 7.76
N ASN A 50 -14.66 -9.65 7.04
CA ASN A 50 -15.98 -9.39 6.46
C ASN A 50 -16.14 -10.00 5.07
N GLN A 51 -15.06 -10.00 4.29
CA GLN A 51 -15.10 -10.51 2.92
C GLN A 51 -14.74 -11.99 2.83
N GLN A 52 -13.96 -12.53 3.79
CA GLN A 52 -13.52 -13.94 3.78
C GLN A 52 -13.05 -14.40 2.38
N PRO A 53 -12.03 -13.73 1.81
CA PRO A 53 -11.50 -14.09 0.51
C PRO A 53 -10.83 -15.46 0.55
N THR A 54 -10.88 -16.19 -0.55
CA THR A 54 -10.15 -17.47 -0.65
C THR A 54 -8.69 -17.27 -1.00
N HIS A 55 -8.37 -16.17 -1.68
CA HIS A 55 -7.02 -15.77 -2.08
C HIS A 55 -6.90 -14.26 -1.89
N LEU A 56 -5.76 -13.79 -1.41
CA LEU A 56 -5.50 -12.37 -1.21
C LEU A 56 -4.03 -12.09 -1.47
N ALA A 57 -3.74 -11.00 -2.18
CA ALA A 57 -2.41 -10.43 -2.31
C ALA A 57 -2.46 -8.91 -2.24
N VAL A 58 -1.37 -8.30 -1.80
CA VAL A 58 -1.14 -6.86 -1.83
C VAL A 58 -0.18 -6.57 -2.98
N VAL A 59 -0.45 -5.52 -3.75
CA VAL A 59 0.38 -5.07 -4.85
C VAL A 59 0.94 -3.70 -4.49
N LEU A 60 2.24 -3.50 -4.68
CA LEU A 60 2.89 -2.20 -4.52
C LEU A 60 3.56 -1.77 -5.81
N ASP A 61 3.55 -0.47 -6.04
CA ASP A 61 4.39 0.17 -7.05
C ASP A 61 5.87 0.02 -6.69
N THR A 62 6.72 -0.03 -7.72
CA THR A 62 8.17 0.07 -7.55
C THR A 62 8.62 1.48 -7.90
N ALA A 63 9.82 1.86 -7.45
CA ALA A 63 10.44 3.12 -7.86
C ALA A 63 11.01 3.07 -9.29
N ALA A 64 10.94 1.91 -9.96
CA ALA A 64 11.46 1.74 -11.31
C ALA A 64 10.57 2.51 -12.30
N PRO A 65 11.15 3.24 -13.27
CA PRO A 65 10.38 3.92 -14.29
C PRO A 65 9.58 2.89 -15.11
N THR A 66 8.36 3.25 -15.46
CA THR A 66 7.50 2.42 -16.32
C THR A 66 7.57 2.90 -17.77
N PRO A 67 7.20 2.08 -18.77
CA PRO A 67 7.18 2.49 -20.18
C PRO A 67 6.35 3.77 -20.44
N ARG A 68 5.35 4.04 -19.59
CA ARG A 68 4.54 5.27 -19.68
C ARG A 68 5.35 6.53 -19.37
N HIS A 69 6.33 6.45 -18.46
CA HIS A 69 7.26 7.55 -18.17
C HIS A 69 8.26 7.75 -19.32
N GLU A 70 8.62 6.68 -20.05
CA GLU A 70 9.49 6.77 -21.22
C GLU A 70 8.79 7.40 -22.43
N ILE A 71 7.51 7.06 -22.63
CA ILE A 71 6.70 7.58 -23.76
C ILE A 71 6.21 9.01 -23.48
N PHE A 72 5.90 9.34 -22.22
CA PHE A 72 5.40 10.65 -21.83
C PHE A 72 6.07 11.12 -20.53
N PRO A 73 7.14 11.95 -20.61
CA PRO A 73 7.88 12.41 -19.44
C PRO A 73 7.04 13.22 -18.43
N GLU A 74 5.96 13.86 -18.88
CA GLU A 74 5.03 14.59 -18.02
C GLU A 74 3.97 13.69 -17.35
N TYR A 75 4.03 12.37 -17.60
CA TYR A 75 3.15 11.40 -16.95
C TYR A 75 3.32 11.48 -15.43
N LYS A 76 2.23 11.75 -14.71
CA LYS A 76 2.21 11.96 -13.24
C LYS A 76 3.06 13.14 -12.73
N ALA A 77 3.57 14.03 -13.59
CA ALA A 77 4.38 15.18 -13.17
C ALA A 77 3.65 16.17 -12.24
N GLN A 78 2.31 16.12 -12.20
CA GLN A 78 1.47 16.96 -11.36
C GLN A 78 1.15 16.33 -10.00
N ARG A 79 1.60 15.09 -9.76
CA ARG A 79 1.45 14.46 -8.45
C ARG A 79 2.41 15.13 -7.47
N GLU A 80 1.88 15.43 -6.29
CA GLU A 80 2.71 15.85 -5.17
C GLU A 80 3.70 14.74 -4.79
N GLU A 81 4.84 15.15 -4.25
CA GLU A 81 5.85 14.24 -3.72
C GLU A 81 5.23 13.33 -2.65
N MET A 82 5.67 12.07 -2.61
CA MET A 82 5.18 11.12 -1.61
C MET A 82 5.51 11.64 -0.19
N PRO A 83 4.52 11.76 0.71
CA PRO A 83 4.76 12.16 2.09
C PRO A 83 5.76 11.23 2.79
N GLU A 84 6.65 11.80 3.60
CA GLU A 84 7.69 11.05 4.34
C GLU A 84 7.10 9.92 5.20
N ASP A 85 5.94 10.17 5.83
CA ASP A 85 5.22 9.16 6.62
C ASP A 85 4.80 7.93 5.79
N ILE A 86 4.46 8.13 4.51
CA ILE A 86 4.10 7.04 3.60
C ILE A 86 5.37 6.30 3.18
N ALA A 87 6.42 7.05 2.81
CA ALA A 87 7.72 6.48 2.45
C ALA A 87 8.27 5.58 3.58
N GLY A 88 8.21 6.06 4.82
CA GLY A 88 8.63 5.31 6.01
C GLY A 88 7.75 4.10 6.33
N ALA A 89 6.49 4.09 5.90
CA ALA A 89 5.58 2.97 6.10
C ALA A 89 5.80 1.81 5.13
N ILE A 90 6.36 2.06 3.93
CA ILE A 90 6.57 1.02 2.89
C ILE A 90 7.37 -0.17 3.43
N PRO A 91 8.57 -0.01 4.04
CA PRO A 91 9.31 -1.14 4.60
C PRO A 91 8.54 -1.90 5.68
N GLN A 92 7.69 -1.21 6.45
CA GLN A 92 6.88 -1.85 7.49
C GLN A 92 5.72 -2.65 6.90
N ILE A 93 5.14 -2.23 5.77
CA ILE A 93 4.15 -3.04 5.06
C ILE A 93 4.74 -4.35 4.57
N HIS A 94 5.96 -4.33 4.01
CA HIS A 94 6.65 -5.58 3.64
C HIS A 94 6.77 -6.54 4.83
N ARG A 95 7.17 -6.01 5.99
CA ARG A 95 7.28 -6.80 7.24
C ARG A 95 5.92 -7.31 7.71
N LEU A 96 4.89 -6.48 7.67
CA LEU A 96 3.53 -6.83 8.09
C LEU A 96 2.93 -7.93 7.21
N CYS A 97 2.96 -7.75 5.89
CA CYS A 97 2.45 -8.75 4.94
C CYS A 97 3.19 -10.08 5.09
N ALA A 98 4.52 -10.06 5.24
CA ALA A 98 5.30 -11.26 5.51
C ALA A 98 4.88 -11.95 6.82
N ALA A 99 4.70 -11.20 7.91
CA ALA A 99 4.26 -11.73 9.20
C ALA A 99 2.85 -12.35 9.12
N MET A 100 1.96 -11.75 8.33
CA MET A 100 0.61 -12.25 8.08
C MET A 100 0.54 -13.36 7.02
N ARG A 101 1.68 -13.73 6.41
CA ARG A 101 1.79 -14.68 5.29
C ARG A 101 0.91 -14.29 4.09
N ILE A 102 0.80 -12.99 3.86
CA ILE A 102 0.10 -12.42 2.72
C ILE A 102 1.14 -12.12 1.63
N PRO A 103 0.99 -12.69 0.42
CA PRO A 103 1.85 -12.33 -0.71
C PRO A 103 1.79 -10.83 -0.97
N LEU A 104 2.97 -10.20 -1.01
CA LEU A 104 3.15 -8.84 -1.48
C LEU A 104 3.88 -8.92 -2.82
N LEU A 105 3.23 -8.42 -3.87
CA LEU A 105 3.70 -8.48 -5.24
C LEU A 105 4.23 -7.10 -5.65
N THR A 106 5.39 -7.12 -6.30
CA THR A 106 6.01 -5.96 -6.94
C THR A 106 6.64 -6.44 -8.23
N ARG A 107 6.70 -5.59 -9.25
CA ARG A 107 7.38 -5.91 -10.50
C ARG A 107 7.97 -4.65 -11.11
N ASP A 108 9.29 -4.63 -11.28
CA ASP A 108 9.97 -3.50 -11.92
C ASP A 108 9.43 -3.26 -13.33
N GLY A 109 9.20 -1.98 -13.65
CA GLY A 109 8.65 -1.55 -14.94
C GLY A 109 7.13 -1.66 -15.07
N TYR A 110 6.43 -2.09 -14.02
CA TYR A 110 4.96 -2.18 -13.96
C TYR A 110 4.42 -1.44 -12.74
N GLU A 111 3.27 -0.79 -12.89
CA GLU A 111 2.52 -0.21 -11.77
C GLU A 111 1.60 -1.27 -11.14
N ALA A 112 1.10 -1.01 -9.94
CA ALA A 112 0.16 -1.90 -9.25
C ALA A 112 -1.11 -2.15 -10.07
N ASP A 113 -1.55 -1.15 -10.85
CA ASP A 113 -2.68 -1.27 -11.77
C ASP A 113 -2.40 -2.18 -12.97
N ASP A 114 -1.13 -2.48 -13.28
CA ASP A 114 -0.73 -3.35 -14.39
C ASP A 114 -0.52 -4.84 -13.97
N ILE A 115 -0.45 -5.13 -12.66
CA ILE A 115 -0.19 -6.45 -12.08
C ILE A 115 -1.49 -7.16 -11.69
#